data_AF-A0A4S1DRC7-F1
#
_entry.id   AF-A0A4S1DRC7-F1
#
_cell.length_a   1.000
_cell.length_b   1.000
_cell.length_c   1.000
_cell.angle_alpha   90.00
_cell.angle_beta   90.00
_cell.angle_gamma   90.00
#
_symmetry.space_group_name_H-M   'P 1'
#
loop_
_entity.id
_entity.type
_entity.pdbx_description
1 polymer ?
#
loop_
_entity_poly.entity_id
_entity_poly.type
_entity_poly.pdbx_seq_one_letter_code
_entity_poly.pdbx_strand_id
1 'polypeptide(L)'
;MKEDKIERLIEKYKEGNSTLNEEQFLFDNAKNSEPSLEAWTTFVKNNKKETPKNFNDILWESFQNKKIRKRKIFFGIMSAAASVILLISLFIANPKQKELNYSEKEALLNQALNMVSNSGLAEIQQSIIYENEMVIIYTTTE
;
A
#
# COMPACT_ATOMS: atom_id res chain seq x y z
N MET A 1 -42.85 -31.38 -4.81
CA MET A 1 -42.03 -30.39 -4.06
C MET A 1 -40.53 -30.68 -4.05
N LYS A 2 -40.06 -31.93 -3.93
CA LYS A 2 -38.63 -32.27 -4.15
C LYS A 2 -38.30 -32.52 -5.62
N GLU A 3 -39.18 -33.17 -6.39
CA GLU A 3 -39.00 -33.36 -7.85
C GLU A 3 -38.92 -32.03 -8.61
N ASP A 4 -39.82 -31.07 -8.33
CA ASP A 4 -39.83 -29.75 -8.99
C ASP A 4 -38.52 -28.96 -8.81
N LYS A 5 -37.77 -29.24 -7.73
CA LYS A 5 -36.47 -28.61 -7.48
C LYS A 5 -35.35 -29.23 -8.31
N ILE A 6 -35.41 -30.54 -8.57
CA ILE A 6 -34.41 -31.26 -9.35
C ILE A 6 -34.56 -30.91 -10.84
N GLU A 7 -35.80 -30.86 -11.34
CA GLU A 7 -36.08 -30.50 -12.74
C GLU A 7 -35.57 -29.09 -13.09
N ARG A 8 -35.84 -28.11 -12.22
CA ARG A 8 -35.29 -26.75 -12.35
C ARG A 8 -33.77 -26.72 -12.31
N LEU A 9 -33.15 -27.58 -11.52
CA LEU A 9 -31.69 -27.67 -11.41
C LEU A 9 -31.06 -28.22 -12.69
N ILE A 10 -31.73 -29.19 -13.31
CA ILE A 10 -31.32 -29.77 -14.60
C ILE A 10 -31.42 -28.73 -15.70
N GLU A 11 -32.50 -27.96 -15.75
CA GLU A 11 -32.68 -26.87 -16.71
C GLU A 11 -31.59 -25.79 -16.53
N LYS A 12 -31.38 -25.34 -15.28
CA LYS A 12 -30.32 -24.38 -14.94
C LYS A 12 -28.92 -24.87 -15.32
N TYR A 13 -28.67 -26.16 -15.17
CA TYR A 13 -27.42 -26.79 -15.61
C TYR A 13 -27.28 -26.77 -17.15
N LYS A 14 -28.34 -27.15 -17.88
CA LYS A 14 -28.34 -27.15 -19.36
C LYS A 14 -28.13 -25.75 -19.94
N GLU A 15 -28.64 -24.73 -19.25
CA GLU A 15 -28.43 -23.32 -19.61
C GLU A 15 -27.06 -22.76 -19.22
N GLY A 16 -26.25 -23.50 -18.44
CA GLY A 16 -24.95 -23.03 -17.94
C GLY A 16 -25.06 -21.99 -16.82
N ASN A 17 -26.22 -21.90 -16.17
CA ASN A 17 -26.50 -20.94 -15.11
C ASN A 17 -26.31 -21.54 -13.70
N SER A 18 -25.98 -22.84 -13.59
CA SER A 18 -25.82 -23.54 -12.32
C SER A 18 -24.57 -23.11 -11.57
N THR A 19 -24.66 -23.13 -10.24
CA THR A 19 -23.50 -22.97 -9.36
C THR A 19 -22.80 -24.32 -9.13
N LEU A 20 -21.53 -24.29 -8.72
CA LEU A 20 -20.76 -25.51 -8.42
C LEU A 20 -21.41 -26.39 -7.34
N ASN A 21 -22.02 -25.77 -6.32
CA ASN A 21 -22.69 -26.49 -5.23
C ASN A 21 -23.97 -27.18 -5.73
N GLU A 22 -24.71 -26.52 -6.62
CA GLU A 22 -25.90 -27.06 -7.26
C GLU A 22 -25.56 -28.25 -8.16
N GLU A 23 -24.49 -28.13 -8.94
CA GLU A 23 -23.98 -29.23 -9.76
C GLU A 23 -23.55 -30.42 -8.92
N GLN A 24 -22.78 -30.19 -7.86
CA GLN A 24 -22.36 -31.26 -6.96
C GLN A 24 -23.58 -31.98 -6.35
N PHE A 25 -24.56 -31.22 -5.86
CA PHE A 25 -25.81 -31.79 -5.35
C PHE A 25 -26.56 -32.62 -6.40
N LEU A 26 -26.65 -32.12 -7.64
CA LEU A 26 -27.29 -32.82 -8.76
C LEU A 26 -26.58 -34.14 -9.06
N PHE A 27 -25.25 -34.12 -9.13
CA PHE A 27 -24.43 -35.29 -9.44
C PHE A 27 -24.39 -36.33 -8.32
N ASP A 28 -24.51 -35.91 -7.05
CA ASP A 28 -24.50 -36.82 -5.90
C ASP A 28 -25.85 -37.51 -5.68
N ASN A 29 -26.95 -36.88 -6.11
CA ASN A 29 -28.32 -37.40 -5.96
C ASN A 29 -28.87 -38.06 -7.24
N ALA A 30 -28.08 -38.16 -8.31
CA ALA A 30 -28.53 -38.67 -9.60
C ALA A 30 -29.07 -40.11 -9.59
N LYS A 31 -28.65 -40.94 -8.63
CA LYS A 31 -29.16 -42.33 -8.45
C LYS A 31 -30.62 -42.39 -8.02
N ASN A 32 -31.15 -41.31 -7.45
CA ASN A 32 -32.54 -41.20 -7.00
C ASN A 32 -33.42 -40.46 -8.02
N SER A 33 -32.93 -40.30 -9.26
CA SER A 33 -33.58 -39.53 -10.32
C SER A 33 -33.91 -40.41 -11.52
N GLU A 34 -34.41 -39.82 -12.61
CA GLU A 34 -34.74 -40.56 -13.82
C GLU A 34 -33.52 -41.34 -14.37
N PRO A 35 -33.72 -42.54 -14.96
CA PRO A 35 -32.64 -43.36 -15.51
C PRO A 35 -31.76 -42.63 -16.55
N SER A 36 -32.35 -41.68 -17.28
CA SER A 36 -31.68 -40.84 -18.27
C SER A 36 -30.62 -39.92 -17.63
N LEU A 37 -30.95 -39.34 -16.47
CA LEU A 37 -30.06 -38.46 -15.73
C LEU A 37 -28.93 -39.26 -15.08
N GLU A 38 -29.23 -40.44 -14.55
CA GLU A 38 -28.21 -41.33 -13.98
C GLU A 38 -27.15 -41.72 -15.02
N ALA A 39 -27.57 -42.11 -16.23
CA ALA A 39 -26.65 -42.43 -17.33
C ALA A 39 -25.77 -41.24 -17.71
N TRP A 40 -26.37 -40.05 -17.83
CA TRP A 40 -25.67 -38.83 -18.20
C TRP A 40 -24.67 -38.37 -17.12
N THR A 41 -25.08 -38.34 -15.86
CA THR A 41 -24.20 -37.98 -14.74
C THR A 41 -23.03 -38.96 -14.59
N THR A 42 -23.28 -40.25 -14.82
CA THR A 42 -22.25 -41.29 -14.84
C THR A 42 -21.26 -41.06 -15.97
N PHE A 43 -21.74 -40.73 -17.18
CA PHE A 43 -20.88 -40.37 -18.30
C PHE A 43 -19.99 -39.16 -17.97
N VAL A 44 -20.56 -38.08 -17.42
CA VAL A 44 -19.80 -36.88 -17.06
C VAL A 44 -18.75 -37.18 -16.00
N LYS A 45 -19.11 -37.93 -14.94
CA LYS A 45 -18.14 -38.33 -13.89
C LYS A 45 -16.98 -39.14 -14.46
N ASN A 46 -17.27 -40.10 -15.34
CA ASN A 46 -16.25 -40.99 -15.92
C ASN A 46 -15.33 -40.26 -16.92
N ASN A 47 -15.82 -39.22 -17.59
CA ASN A 47 -15.04 -38.47 -18.58
C ASN A 47 -14.42 -37.19 -18.01
N LYS A 48 -14.71 -36.84 -16.76
CA LYS A 48 -14.11 -35.67 -16.09
C LYS A 48 -12.63 -35.92 -15.87
N LYS A 49 -11.79 -35.10 -16.48
CA LYS A 49 -10.35 -35.11 -16.20
C LYS A 49 -10.08 -34.50 -14.84
N GLU A 50 -9.18 -35.13 -14.09
CA GLU A 50 -8.70 -34.57 -12.84
C GLU A 50 -7.95 -33.27 -13.10
N THR A 51 -8.14 -32.32 -12.18
CA THR A 51 -7.40 -31.05 -12.22
C THR A 51 -5.92 -31.33 -11.91
N PRO A 52 -4.98 -30.88 -12.76
CA PRO A 52 -3.55 -31.04 -12.49
C PRO A 52 -3.15 -30.40 -11.15
N LYS A 53 -2.12 -30.95 -10.50
CA LYS A 53 -1.56 -30.34 -9.29
C LYS A 53 -1.11 -28.90 -9.59
N ASN A 54 -1.40 -27.98 -8.68
CA ASN A 54 -1.03 -26.56 -8.74
C ASN A 54 -1.61 -25.80 -9.96
N PHE A 55 -2.71 -26.28 -10.55
CA PHE A 55 -3.33 -25.61 -11.71
C PHE A 55 -3.75 -24.17 -11.44
N ASN A 56 -4.24 -23.88 -10.23
CA ASN A 56 -4.59 -22.51 -9.81
C ASN A 56 -3.37 -21.57 -9.81
N ASP A 57 -2.21 -22.06 -9.37
CA ASP A 57 -0.98 -21.27 -9.33
C ASP A 57 -0.49 -20.96 -10.75
N ILE A 58 -0.55 -21.95 -11.64
CA ILE A 58 -0.19 -21.80 -13.06
C ILE A 58 -1.11 -20.76 -13.73
N LEU A 59 -2.41 -20.83 -13.49
CA LEU A 59 -3.36 -19.84 -14.00
C LEU A 59 -3.05 -18.45 -13.45
N TRP A 60 -2.84 -18.33 -12.14
CA TRP A 60 -2.52 -17.07 -11.50
C TRP A 60 -1.26 -16.42 -12.07
N GLU A 61 -0.20 -17.21 -12.27
CA GLU A 61 1.05 -16.75 -12.88
C GLU A 61 0.83 -16.23 -14.31
N SER A 62 -0.01 -16.93 -15.10
CA SER A 62 -0.33 -16.53 -16.48
C SER A 62 -1.03 -15.16 -16.56
N PHE A 63 -1.84 -14.80 -15.56
CA PHE A 63 -2.51 -13.50 -15.50
C PHE A 63 -1.56 -12.37 -15.08
N GLN A 64 -0.59 -12.67 -14.21
CA GLN A 64 0.31 -11.65 -13.63
C GLN A 64 1.45 -11.22 -14.57
N ASN A 65 1.94 -12.13 -15.41
CA ASN A 65 3.17 -11.92 -16.18
C ASN A 65 3.11 -10.76 -17.20
N LYS A 66 1.92 -10.37 -17.67
CA LYS A 66 1.81 -9.31 -18.70
C LYS A 66 2.01 -7.88 -18.17
N LYS A 67 1.77 -7.60 -16.88
CA LYS A 67 1.79 -6.22 -16.36
C LYS A 67 3.04 -5.89 -15.53
N ILE A 68 3.68 -6.87 -14.89
CA ILE A 68 4.70 -6.60 -13.85
C ILE A 68 6.10 -6.34 -14.44
N ARG A 69 6.48 -7.06 -15.51
CA ARG A 69 7.86 -7.02 -16.03
C ARG A 69 8.25 -5.66 -16.63
N LYS A 70 7.38 -5.05 -17.44
CA LYS A 70 7.63 -3.73 -18.04
C LYS A 70 7.67 -2.60 -16.99
N ARG A 71 6.83 -2.71 -15.95
CA ARG A 71 6.70 -1.68 -14.91
C ARG A 71 7.91 -1.65 -13.97
N LYS A 72 8.47 -2.81 -13.60
CA LYS A 72 9.69 -2.90 -12.77
C LYS A 72 10.91 -2.24 -13.44
N ILE A 73 11.12 -2.48 -14.73
CA ILE A 73 12.25 -1.91 -15.48
C ILE A 73 12.12 -0.38 -15.55
N PHE A 74 10.92 0.13 -15.86
CA PHE A 74 10.68 1.57 -15.93
C PHE A 74 10.89 2.27 -14.58
N PHE A 75 10.38 1.71 -13.48
CA PHE A 75 10.61 2.27 -12.14
C PHE A 75 12.08 2.21 -11.71
N GLY A 76 12.82 1.15 -12.08
CA GLY A 76 14.26 1.07 -11.81
C GLY A 76 15.05 2.19 -12.49
N ILE A 77 14.78 2.45 -13.78
CA ILE A 77 15.44 3.53 -14.53
C ILE A 77 15.04 4.91 -13.97
N MET A 78 13.77 5.11 -13.64
CA MET A 78 13.28 6.37 -13.07
C MET A 78 13.92 6.68 -11.71
N SER A 79 14.07 5.66 -10.85
CA SER A 79 14.70 5.82 -9.53
C SER A 79 16.17 6.21 -9.63
N ALA A 80 16.90 5.61 -10.58
CA ALA A 80 18.31 5.96 -10.82
C ALA A 80 18.44 7.40 -11.32
N ALA A 81 17.60 7.82 -12.28
CA ALA A 81 17.60 9.18 -12.82
C ALA A 81 17.28 10.23 -11.73
N ALA A 82 16.27 9.99 -10.89
CA ALA A 82 15.89 10.90 -9.81
C ALA A 82 17.03 11.14 -8.80
N SER A 83 17.79 10.09 -8.44
CA SER A 83 18.94 10.21 -7.53
C SER A 83 20.04 11.09 -8.12
N VAL A 84 20.36 10.90 -9.40
CA VAL A 84 21.36 11.72 -10.11
C VAL A 84 20.91 13.18 -10.22
N ILE A 85 19.64 13.42 -10.54
CA ILE A 85 19.07 14.77 -10.60
C ILE A 85 19.14 15.46 -9.24
N LEU A 86 18.86 14.74 -8.16
CA LEU A 86 18.90 15.27 -6.80
C LEU A 86 20.32 15.70 -6.42
N LEU A 87 21.32 14.86 -6.70
CA LEU A 87 22.74 15.21 -6.49
C LEU A 87 23.18 16.45 -7.27
N ILE A 88 22.79 16.54 -8.55
CA ILE A 88 23.08 17.72 -9.39
C ILE A 88 22.39 18.96 -8.83
N SER A 89 21.14 18.85 -8.39
CA SER A 89 20.39 19.96 -7.81
C SER A 89 21.04 20.50 -6.54
N LEU A 90 21.53 19.63 -5.65
CA LEU A 90 22.24 20.04 -4.43
C LEU A 90 23.59 20.70 -4.73
N PHE A 91 24.28 20.23 -5.76
CA PHE A 91 25.55 20.83 -6.18
C PHE A 91 25.35 22.26 -6.71
N ILE A 92 24.31 22.49 -7.52
CA ILE A 92 24.00 23.82 -8.07
C ILE A 92 23.37 24.73 -7.02
N ALA A 93 22.51 24.19 -6.15
CA ALA A 93 21.76 24.95 -5.15
C ALA A 93 22.58 25.31 -3.91
N ASN A 94 23.87 24.98 -3.84
CA ASN A 94 24.77 25.52 -2.82
C ASN A 94 25.28 26.90 -3.29
N PRO A 95 24.66 28.02 -2.88
CA PRO A 95 25.25 29.32 -3.14
C PRO A 95 26.62 29.34 -2.46
N LYS A 96 27.67 29.69 -3.23
CA LYS A 96 28.97 29.99 -2.64
C LYS A 96 28.75 31.11 -1.63
N GLN A 97 28.81 30.78 -0.34
CA GLN A 97 28.81 31.79 0.71
C GLN A 97 29.97 32.72 0.40
N LYS A 98 29.69 34.02 0.27
CA LYS A 98 30.73 35.03 0.09
C LYS A 98 31.67 34.90 1.29
N GLU A 99 32.92 34.52 1.06
CA GLU A 99 33.92 34.46 2.13
C GLU A 99 34.12 35.88 2.67
N LEU A 100 33.66 36.09 3.90
CA LEU A 100 33.81 37.36 4.59
C LEU A 100 35.27 37.53 5.03
N ASN A 101 35.82 38.73 4.85
CA ASN A 101 37.13 39.06 5.40
C ASN A 101 37.06 39.20 6.93
N TYR A 102 38.21 39.25 7.61
CA TYR A 102 38.28 39.34 9.07
C TYR A 102 37.51 40.55 9.65
N SER A 103 37.62 41.72 9.03
CA SER A 103 36.91 42.94 9.43
C SER A 103 35.39 42.82 9.25
N GLU A 104 34.93 42.20 8.17
CA GLU A 104 33.49 41.96 7.95
C GLU A 104 32.92 40.96 8.98
N LYS A 105 33.70 39.93 9.34
CA LYS A 105 33.34 38.98 10.40
C LYS A 105 33.26 39.65 11.78
N GLU A 106 34.23 40.50 12.08
CA GLU A 106 34.26 41.27 13.33
C GLU A 106 33.07 42.25 13.43
N ALA A 107 32.74 42.94 12.34
CA ALA A 107 31.59 43.84 12.30
C ALA A 107 30.27 43.11 12.55
N LEU A 108 30.07 41.94 11.92
CA LEU A 108 28.87 41.12 12.14
C LEU A 108 28.80 40.56 13.56
N LEU A 109 29.94 40.14 14.13
CA LEU A 109 30.00 39.67 15.52
C LEU A 109 29.59 40.77 16.48
N ASN A 110 30.16 41.98 16.33
CA ASN A 110 29.83 43.13 17.16
C ASN A 110 28.36 43.54 16.99
N GLN A 111 27.83 43.46 15.77
CA GLN A 111 26.40 43.70 15.52
C GLN A 111 25.52 42.69 16.25
N ALA A 112 25.84 41.39 16.19
CA ALA A 112 25.10 40.35 16.90
C ALA A 112 25.19 40.53 18.43
N LEU A 113 26.38 40.82 18.96
CA LEU A 113 26.58 41.10 20.37
C LEU A 113 25.77 42.31 20.84
N ASN A 114 25.71 43.38 20.04
CA ASN A 114 24.90 44.55 20.35
C ASN A 114 23.40 44.27 20.29
N MET A 115 22.94 43.37 19.42
CA MET A 115 21.54 42.93 19.38
C MET A 115 21.15 42.13 20.63
N VAL A 116 22.09 41.35 21.19
CA VAL A 116 21.90 40.60 22.44
C VAL A 116 22.07 41.50 23.66
N SER A 117 22.94 42.51 23.61
CA SER A 117 23.22 43.40 24.75
C SER A 117 22.16 44.49 24.95
N ASN A 118 21.40 44.82 23.89
CA ASN A 118 20.30 45.79 23.94
C ASN A 118 18.93 45.16 24.22
N SER A 119 18.83 43.85 24.42
CA SER A 119 17.66 43.29 25.09
C SER A 119 17.78 43.63 26.58
N GLY A 120 17.40 44.87 26.90
CA GLY A 120 17.28 45.33 28.27
C GLY A 120 16.51 44.29 29.07
N LEU A 121 17.14 43.77 30.11
CA LEU A 121 16.48 43.15 31.24
C LEU A 121 15.52 44.19 31.82
N ALA A 122 14.32 44.27 31.25
CA ALA A 122 13.17 44.48 32.12
C ALA A 122 13.21 43.25 33.03
N GLU A 123 13.74 43.43 34.25
CA GLU A 123 13.57 42.48 35.34
C GLU A 123 12.07 42.33 35.57
N ILE A 124 11.42 41.51 34.76
CA ILE A 124 10.15 40.94 35.12
C ILE A 124 10.50 40.10 36.34
N GLN A 125 10.08 40.52 37.54
CA GLN A 125 10.19 39.70 38.74
C GLN A 125 9.37 38.43 38.49
N GLN A 126 10.06 37.40 37.98
CA GLN A 126 9.49 36.10 37.68
C GLN A 126 9.71 35.23 38.91
N SER A 127 8.62 34.94 39.62
CA SER A 127 8.63 33.91 40.65
C SER A 127 8.43 32.56 39.96
N ILE A 128 9.45 31.71 39.95
CA ILE A 128 9.36 30.35 39.42
C ILE A 128 8.49 29.53 40.36
N ILE A 129 7.39 28.98 39.83
CA ILE A 129 6.46 28.13 40.60
C ILE A 129 6.84 26.66 40.43
N TYR A 130 7.43 26.30 39.29
CA TYR A 130 7.82 24.93 39.00
C TYR A 130 8.93 24.87 37.93
N GLU A 131 9.93 24.00 38.15
CA GLU A 131 11.04 23.76 37.22
C GLU A 131 11.41 22.26 37.20
N ASN A 132 11.56 21.71 35.99
CA ASN A 132 12.20 20.43 35.75
C ASN A 132 12.99 20.46 34.43
N GLU A 133 13.64 19.35 34.06
CA GLU A 133 14.51 19.26 32.87
C GLU A 133 13.84 19.58 31.52
N MET A 134 12.50 19.57 31.46
CA MET A 134 11.75 19.83 30.22
C MET A 134 10.91 21.12 30.26
N VAL A 135 10.49 21.61 31.42
CA VAL A 135 9.55 22.74 31.52
C VAL A 135 9.83 23.64 32.73
N ILE A 136 9.76 24.95 32.50
CA ILE A 136 9.76 25.99 33.54
C ILE A 136 8.41 26.72 33.49
N ILE A 137 7.74 26.82 34.64
CA ILE A 137 6.50 27.60 34.83
C ILE A 137 6.81 28.75 35.79
N TYR A 138 6.59 29.97 35.33
CA TYR A 138 6.77 31.18 36.12
C TYR A 138 5.52 32.05 36.10
N THR A 139 5.36 32.87 37.14
CA THR A 139 4.35 33.94 37.16
C THR A 139 5.02 35.29 37.13
N THR A 140 4.42 36.21 36.40
CA THR A 140 4.80 37.62 36.35
C THR A 140 3.83 38.41 37.22
N THR A 141 4.32 39.12 38.23
CA THR A 141 3.57 40.22 38.82
C THR A 141 3.70 41.42 37.89
N GLU A 142 2.57 42.01 37.46
CA GLU A 142 2.55 43.25 36.67
C GLU A 142 3.42 44.35 37.28
#